data_AF-A0A9K3DAL3-F1
#
_entry.id   AF-A0A9K3DAL3-F1
#
_cell.length_a   1.000
_cell.length_b   1.000
_cell.length_c   1.000
_cell.angle_alpha   90.00
_cell.angle_beta   90.00
_cell.angle_gamma   90.00
#
_symmetry.space_group_name_H-M   'P 1'
#
loop_
_entity.id
_entity.type
_entity.pdbx_description
1 polymer ?
#
loop_
_entity_poly.entity_id
_entity_poly.type
_entity_poly.pdbx_seq_one_letter_code
_entity_poly.pdbx_strand_id
1 'polypeptide(L)'
;KRSDYAVILAFDIPIDREAQEVANEYNVQIFSSNIIYHLLDEFTAHIEKYRAAVREEMKRKCVMPAICRVMPNCIFHTHDPVIVGLRVEAGFLVPGTPVCIPAKSGKPMDIGIVDTIQFKEKTIDRANQ
;
A
#
# COMPACT_ATOMS: atom_id res chain seq x y z
N LYS A 1 15.92 0.76 -10.74
CA LYS A 1 17.01 -0.11 -10.21
C LYS A 1 16.35 -1.14 -9.26
N ARG A 2 16.71 -2.42 -9.35
CA ARG A 2 16.11 -3.51 -8.56
C ARG A 2 16.87 -3.66 -7.23
N SER A 3 16.36 -3.04 -6.16
CA SER A 3 17.00 -3.07 -4.83
C SER A 3 16.77 -4.38 -4.08
N ASP A 4 15.85 -5.21 -4.54
CA ASP A 4 15.52 -6.55 -4.01
C ASP A 4 16.61 -7.59 -4.26
N TYR A 5 17.56 -7.32 -5.15
CA TYR A 5 18.71 -8.20 -5.45
C TYR A 5 20.04 -7.66 -4.88
N ALA A 6 20.01 -6.61 -4.06
CA ALA A 6 21.21 -6.05 -3.43
C ALA A 6 21.66 -6.89 -2.23
N VAL A 7 22.09 -8.13 -2.51
CA VAL A 7 22.51 -9.11 -1.51
C VAL A 7 23.70 -9.92 -2.02
N ILE A 8 24.50 -10.46 -1.11
CA ILE A 8 25.66 -11.30 -1.41
C ILE A 8 25.40 -12.70 -0.85
N LEU A 9 25.62 -13.74 -1.66
CA LEU A 9 25.53 -15.14 -1.25
C LEU A 9 26.95 -15.72 -1.15
N ALA A 10 27.38 -16.01 0.06
CA ALA A 10 28.71 -16.54 0.39
C ALA A 10 28.61 -18.03 0.73
N PHE A 11 28.94 -18.90 -0.24
CA PHE A 11 28.93 -20.34 -0.04
C PHE A 11 30.29 -20.85 0.41
N ASP A 12 30.33 -21.47 1.59
CA ASP A 12 31.53 -22.12 2.16
C ASP A 12 32.79 -21.23 2.16
N ILE A 13 32.61 -19.94 2.44
CA ILE A 13 33.71 -18.97 2.54
C ILE A 13 33.59 -18.13 3.83
N PRO A 14 34.73 -17.83 4.50
CA PRO A 14 34.74 -16.89 5.61
C PRO A 14 34.50 -15.46 5.10
N ILE A 15 33.74 -14.67 5.87
CA ILE A 15 33.50 -13.25 5.59
C ILE A 15 34.43 -12.42 6.47
N ASP A 16 35.21 -11.55 5.84
CA ASP A 16 36.08 -10.63 6.55
C ASP A 16 35.27 -9.51 7.24
N ARG A 17 35.78 -9.00 8.36
CA ARG A 17 35.07 -7.99 9.15
C ARG A 17 34.90 -6.68 8.37
N GLU A 18 35.92 -6.29 7.60
CA GLU A 18 35.88 -5.10 6.74
C GLU A 18 34.80 -5.23 5.66
N ALA A 19 34.65 -6.42 5.07
CA ALA A 19 33.60 -6.68 4.08
C ALA A 19 32.19 -6.59 4.70
N GLN A 20 32.02 -7.07 5.94
CA GLN A 20 30.74 -6.95 6.65
C GLN A 20 30.42 -5.50 7.02
N GLU A 21 31.41 -4.72 7.44
CA GLU A 21 31.27 -3.29 7.76
C GLU A 21 30.83 -2.50 6.52
N VAL A 22 31.50 -2.71 5.39
CA VAL A 22 31.14 -2.09 4.10
C VAL A 22 29.73 -2.51 3.66
N ALA A 23 29.40 -3.79 3.74
CA ALA A 23 28.07 -4.26 3.35
C ALA A 23 26.96 -3.60 4.17
N ASN A 24 27.17 -3.42 5.48
CA ASN A 24 26.24 -2.71 6.35
C ASN A 24 26.10 -1.22 5.97
N GLU A 25 27.21 -0.55 5.62
CA GLU A 25 27.20 0.85 5.16
C GLU A 25 26.34 1.04 3.90
N TYR A 26 26.44 0.11 2.96
CA TYR A 26 25.67 0.15 1.70
C TYR A 26 24.28 -0.50 1.82
N ASN A 27 23.85 -0.93 3.01
CA ASN A 27 22.61 -1.70 3.24
C ASN A 27 22.48 -2.96 2.34
N VAL A 28 23.60 -3.64 2.11
CA VAL A 28 23.68 -4.90 1.36
C VAL A 28 23.73 -6.05 2.36
N GLN A 29 22.79 -6.99 2.27
CA GLN A 29 22.76 -8.14 3.18
C GLN A 29 23.65 -9.27 2.65
N ILE A 30 24.53 -9.81 3.50
CA ILE A 30 25.34 -10.98 3.18
C ILE A 30 24.73 -12.22 3.83
N PHE A 31 24.47 -13.27 3.06
CA PHE A 31 24.07 -14.59 3.53
C PHE A 31 25.25 -15.53 3.43
N SER A 32 25.58 -16.24 4.51
CA SER A 32 26.68 -17.20 4.54
C SER A 32 26.21 -18.54 5.05
N SER A 33 26.48 -19.59 4.29
CA SER A 33 26.22 -20.96 4.70
C SER A 33 27.13 -21.93 3.97
N ASN A 34 27.38 -23.08 4.60
CA ASN A 34 28.11 -24.21 4.02
C ASN A 34 27.19 -25.21 3.29
N ILE A 35 25.88 -24.95 3.25
CA ILE A 35 24.88 -25.78 2.57
C ILE A 35 24.09 -24.92 1.59
N ILE A 36 24.06 -25.32 0.32
CA ILE A 36 23.49 -24.51 -0.76
C ILE A 36 21.99 -24.24 -0.61
N TYR A 37 21.24 -25.18 -0.02
CA TYR A 37 19.80 -25.05 0.18
C TYR A 37 19.44 -23.98 1.22
N HIS A 38 20.23 -23.83 2.28
CA HIS A 38 20.01 -22.78 3.27
C HIS A 38 20.21 -21.38 2.67
N LEU A 39 21.22 -21.20 1.81
CA LEU A 39 21.39 -19.93 1.08
C LEU A 39 20.20 -19.61 0.18
N LEU A 40 19.67 -20.62 -0.51
CA LEU A 40 18.53 -20.42 -1.41
C LEU A 40 17.25 -20.08 -0.62
N ASP A 41 17.02 -20.76 0.50
CA ASP A 41 15.88 -20.52 1.37
C ASP A 41 15.94 -19.12 1.99
N GLU A 42 17.09 -18.72 2.53
CA GLU A 42 17.32 -17.39 3.10
C GLU A 42 17.15 -16.28 2.04
N PHE A 43 17.69 -16.49 0.84
CA PHE A 43 17.53 -15.57 -0.28
C PHE A 43 16.06 -15.41 -0.71
N THR A 44 15.34 -16.53 -0.84
CA THR A 44 13.93 -16.53 -1.23
C THR A 44 13.09 -15.82 -0.17
N ALA A 45 13.31 -16.12 1.10
CA ALA A 45 12.66 -15.46 2.23
C ALA A 45 12.94 -13.95 2.25
N HIS A 46 14.18 -13.53 1.97
CA HIS A 46 14.52 -12.12 1.87
C HIS A 46 13.75 -11.40 0.76
N ILE A 47 13.72 -11.97 -0.45
CA ILE A 47 12.97 -11.39 -1.58
C ILE A 47 11.48 -11.30 -1.26
N GLU A 48 10.90 -12.35 -0.69
CA GLU A 48 9.48 -12.35 -0.31
C GLU A 48 9.17 -11.29 0.74
N LYS A 49 10.00 -11.17 1.79
CA LYS A 49 9.88 -10.16 2.83
C LYS A 49 10.01 -8.74 2.26
N TYR A 50 10.98 -8.50 1.38
CA TYR A 50 11.16 -7.22 0.72
C TYR A 50 9.94 -6.86 -0.13
N ARG A 51 9.46 -7.80 -0.96
CA ARG A 51 8.26 -7.60 -1.78
C ARG A 51 7.01 -7.35 -0.93
N ALA A 52 6.85 -8.06 0.18
CA ALA A 52 5.75 -7.85 1.11
C ALA A 52 5.80 -6.46 1.75
N ALA A 53 6.97 -6.01 2.19
CA ALA A 53 7.18 -4.68 2.76
C ALA A 53 6.86 -3.57 1.74
N VAL A 54 7.35 -3.69 0.51
CA VAL A 54 7.04 -2.74 -0.58
C VAL A 54 5.56 -2.74 -0.91
N ARG A 55 4.90 -3.91 -0.98
CA ARG A 55 3.45 -3.98 -1.21
C ARG A 55 2.66 -3.29 -0.11
N GLU A 56 3.05 -3.46 1.16
CA GLU A 56 2.36 -2.84 2.29
C GLU A 56 2.56 -1.32 2.31
N GLU A 57 3.77 -0.83 2.01
CA GLU A 57 4.03 0.60 1.84
C GLU A 57 3.20 1.20 0.70
N MET A 58 3.15 0.49 -0.43
CA MET A 58 2.36 0.89 -1.59
C MET A 58 0.86 0.83 -1.30
N LYS A 59 0.38 -0.14 -0.52
CA LYS A 59 -1.04 -0.25 -0.14
C LYS A 59 -1.52 0.97 0.64
N ARG A 60 -0.66 1.61 1.44
CA ARG A 60 -0.97 2.86 2.14
C ARG A 60 -1.03 4.07 1.20
N LYS A 61 -0.26 4.05 0.11
CA LYS A 61 -0.21 5.13 -0.90
C LYS A 61 -1.20 4.92 -2.05
N CYS A 62 -1.65 3.69 -2.26
CA CYS A 62 -2.48 3.31 -3.39
C CYS A 62 -3.95 3.56 -3.07
N VAL A 63 -4.50 4.59 -3.72
CA VAL A 63 -5.94 4.82 -3.74
C VAL A 63 -6.57 3.81 -4.69
N MET A 64 -7.44 2.96 -4.14
CA MET A 64 -8.19 2.00 -4.94
C MET A 64 -9.40 2.71 -5.59
N PRO A 65 -9.68 2.45 -6.87
CA PRO A 65 -10.79 3.11 -7.56
C PRO A 65 -12.12 2.66 -6.98
N ALA A 66 -13.01 3.63 -6.75
CA ALA A 66 -14.39 3.40 -6.33
C ALA A 66 -15.34 4.26 -7.16
N ILE A 67 -16.46 3.69 -7.58
CA ILE A 67 -17.56 4.42 -8.20
C ILE A 67 -18.70 4.44 -7.19
N CYS A 68 -19.11 5.64 -6.80
CA CYS A 68 -20.18 5.85 -5.83
C CYS A 68 -21.29 6.69 -6.45
N ARG A 69 -22.53 6.41 -6.06
CA ARG A 69 -23.72 7.18 -6.41
C ARG A 69 -24.32 7.80 -5.16
N VAL A 70 -24.60 9.10 -5.20
CA VAL A 70 -25.34 9.81 -4.14
C VAL A 70 -26.77 9.29 -4.10
N MET A 71 -27.22 8.86 -2.93
CA MET A 71 -28.59 8.40 -2.74
C MET A 71 -29.55 9.60 -2.70
N PRO A 72 -30.71 9.52 -3.39
CA PRO A 72 -31.71 10.58 -3.35
C PRO A 72 -32.12 10.87 -1.91
N ASN A 73 -32.28 12.15 -1.57
CA ASN A 73 -32.66 12.64 -0.23
C ASN A 73 -31.69 12.28 0.91
N CYS A 74 -30.47 11.80 0.61
CA CYS A 74 -29.45 11.49 1.60
C CYS A 74 -28.32 12.53 1.58
N ILE A 75 -28.65 13.81 1.66
CA ILE A 75 -27.69 14.89 1.86
C ILE A 75 -27.98 15.49 3.22
N PHE A 76 -27.11 15.22 4.20
CA PHE A 76 -27.32 15.59 5.60
C PHE A 76 -26.63 16.91 5.95
N HIS A 77 -25.44 17.15 5.39
CA HIS A 77 -24.69 18.39 5.57
C HIS A 77 -23.97 18.77 4.27
N THR A 78 -24.11 20.03 3.86
CA THR A 78 -23.63 20.53 2.55
C THR A 78 -22.35 21.36 2.64
N HIS A 79 -21.89 21.69 3.85
CA HIS A 79 -20.70 22.50 4.09
C HIS A 79 -19.79 21.79 5.09
N ASP A 80 -18.52 22.15 5.11
CA ASP A 80 -17.45 21.44 5.80
C ASP A 80 -17.80 21.03 7.27
N PRO A 81 -17.94 19.71 7.58
CA PRO A 81 -17.72 18.55 6.70
C PRO A 81 -18.97 18.15 5.88
N VAL A 82 -18.80 17.86 4.58
CA VAL A 82 -19.89 17.37 3.73
C VAL A 82 -20.31 15.96 4.16
N ILE A 83 -21.59 15.77 4.52
CA ILE A 83 -22.15 14.48 4.93
C ILE A 83 -23.22 14.04 3.93
N VAL A 84 -22.91 12.99 3.17
CA VAL A 84 -23.76 12.44 2.11
C VAL A 84 -23.90 10.92 2.24
N GLY A 85 -25.12 10.42 2.04
CA GLY A 85 -25.38 9.01 1.86
C GLY A 85 -25.02 8.57 0.45
N LEU A 86 -24.07 7.64 0.35
CA LEU A 86 -23.57 7.10 -0.90
C LEU A 86 -23.89 5.60 -1.00
N ARG A 87 -24.08 5.12 -2.22
CA ARG A 87 -24.06 3.70 -2.57
C ARG A 87 -22.82 3.43 -3.41
N VAL A 88 -22.02 2.43 -3.01
CA VAL A 88 -20.89 1.96 -3.82
C VAL A 88 -21.43 1.12 -4.97
N GLU A 89 -21.13 1.49 -6.21
CA GLU A 89 -21.54 0.76 -7.41
C GLU A 89 -20.44 -0.17 -7.92
N ALA A 90 -19.17 0.24 -7.76
CA ALA A 90 -18.01 -0.57 -8.13
C ALA A 90 -16.82 -0.23 -7.23
N GLY A 91 -15.95 -1.23 -6.99
CA GLY A 91 -14.77 -1.08 -6.14
C GLY A 91 -15.13 -0.97 -4.66
N PHE A 92 -14.34 -0.22 -3.91
CA PHE A 92 -14.58 0.01 -2.49
C PHE A 92 -13.96 1.32 -2.04
N LEU A 93 -14.62 1.98 -1.09
CA LEU A 93 -14.20 3.26 -0.53
C LEU A 93 -13.56 3.02 0.84
N VAL A 94 -12.44 3.70 1.11
CA VAL A 94 -11.77 3.71 2.40
C VAL A 94 -11.51 5.15 2.86
N PRO A 95 -11.45 5.43 4.17
CA PRO A 95 -10.94 6.71 4.68
C PRO A 95 -9.60 7.09 4.04
N GLY A 96 -9.40 8.37 3.75
CA GLY A 96 -8.23 8.87 3.02
C GLY A 96 -8.34 8.81 1.49
N THR A 97 -9.42 8.23 0.93
CA THR A 97 -9.63 8.22 -0.52
C THR A 97 -10.00 9.62 -1.03
N PRO A 98 -9.28 10.21 -2.00
CA PRO A 98 -9.70 11.43 -2.67
C PRO A 98 -10.95 11.17 -3.54
N VAL A 99 -11.90 12.09 -3.50
CA VAL A 99 -13.20 11.98 -4.20
C VAL A 99 -13.36 13.18 -5.12
N CYS A 100 -13.84 12.91 -6.33
CA CYS A 100 -14.20 13.92 -7.30
C CYS A 100 -15.53 13.60 -7.96
N ILE A 101 -16.21 14.62 -8.49
CA ILE A 101 -17.35 14.46 -9.37
C ILE A 101 -16.83 14.47 -10.81
N PRO A 102 -17.05 13.39 -11.58
CA PRO A 102 -16.65 13.35 -12.98
C PRO A 102 -17.51 14.32 -13.81
N ALA A 103 -16.85 15.20 -14.57
CA ALA A 103 -17.53 16.10 -15.50
C ALA A 103 -17.79 15.40 -16.84
N LYS A 104 -18.97 15.62 -17.46
CA LYS A 104 -19.30 15.07 -18.80
C LYS A 104 -18.40 15.64 -19.91
N SER A 105 -17.90 16.86 -19.73
CA SER A 105 -16.92 17.51 -20.59
C SER A 105 -16.19 18.57 -19.76
N GLY A 106 -14.89 18.40 -19.51
CA GLY A 106 -14.07 19.33 -18.73
C GLY A 106 -13.30 18.67 -17.58
N LYS A 107 -12.71 19.49 -16.71
CA LYS A 107 -11.92 19.01 -15.55
C LYS A 107 -12.87 18.43 -14.49
N PRO A 108 -12.55 17.27 -13.89
CA PRO A 108 -13.31 16.75 -12.75
C PRO A 108 -13.29 17.77 -11.59
N MET A 109 -14.39 17.83 -10.86
CA MET A 109 -14.49 18.71 -9.69
C MET A 109 -14.03 17.94 -8.46
N ASP A 110 -12.89 18.33 -7.90
CA ASP A 110 -12.37 17.74 -6.67
C ASP A 110 -13.26 18.16 -5.49
N ILE A 111 -13.78 17.17 -4.76
CA ILE A 111 -14.66 17.39 -3.60
C ILE A 111 -13.83 17.41 -2.31
N GLY A 112 -12.78 16.58 -2.25
CA GLY A 112 -11.92 16.46 -1.07
C GLY A 112 -11.50 15.03 -0.81
N ILE A 113 -11.28 14.70 0.46
CA ILE A 113 -10.84 13.39 0.93
C ILE A 113 -11.91 12.82 1.86
N VAL A 114 -12.19 11.52 1.77
CA VAL A 114 -13.06 10.83 2.71
C VAL A 114 -12.43 10.85 4.10
N ASP A 115 -13.09 11.50 5.06
CA ASP A 115 -12.64 11.50 6.44
C ASP A 115 -13.10 10.23 7.17
N THR A 116 -14.42 10.01 7.27
CA THR A 116 -15.00 8.84 7.93
C THR A 116 -16.12 8.21 7.10
N ILE A 117 -16.37 6.92 7.32
CA ILE A 117 -17.46 6.17 6.68
C ILE A 117 -18.30 5.51 7.77
N GLN A 118 -19.62 5.66 7.70
CA GLN A 118 -20.55 5.06 8.65
C GLN A 118 -21.56 4.15 7.95
N PHE A 119 -21.81 2.98 8.54
CA PHE A 119 -22.86 2.05 8.12
C PHE A 119 -23.62 1.53 9.34
N LYS A 120 -24.93 1.77 9.38
CA LYS A 120 -25.80 1.38 10.51
C LYS A 120 -25.23 1.83 11.88
N GLU A 121 -24.88 3.12 11.97
CA GLU A 121 -24.33 3.77 13.18
C GLU A 121 -22.98 3.23 13.65
N LYS A 122 -22.30 2.40 12.86
CA LYS A 122 -20.94 1.93 13.11
C LYS A 122 -19.98 2.54 12.12
N THR A 123 -18.86 3.06 12.62
CA THR A 123 -17.73 3.46 11.78
C THR A 123 -17.10 2.22 11.15
N ILE A 124 -16.85 2.29 9.85
CA ILE A 124 -16.25 1.22 9.07
C ILE A 124 -15.01 1.73 8.34
N ASP A 125 -13.98 0.88 8.26
CA ASP A 125 -12.75 1.22 7.56
C ASP A 125 -12.83 0.97 6.05
N ARG A 126 -13.91 0.32 5.59
CA ARG A 126 -14.13 -0.04 4.19
C ARG A 126 -15.61 -0.19 3.86
N ALA A 127 -16.07 0.53 2.85
CA ALA A 127 -17.39 0.35 2.24
C ALA A 127 -17.28 -0.30 0.85
N ASN A 128 -18.08 -1.32 0.62
CA ASN A 128 -18.23 -2.03 -0.66
C ASN A 128 -19.73 -2.17 -1.01
N GLN A 129 -20.02 -2.78 -2.16
CA GLN A 129 -21.37 -3.00 -2.69
C GLN A 129 -22.28 -3.77 -1.71
#